data_AF-A0A521L2M1-F1
#
_entry.id   AF-A0A521L2M1-F1
#
_cell.length_a   1.000
_cell.length_b   1.000
_cell.length_c   1.000
_cell.angle_alpha   90.00
_cell.angle_beta   90.00
_cell.angle_gamma   90.00
#
_symmetry.space_group_name_H-M   'P 1'
#
loop_
_entity.id
_entity.type
_entity.pdbx_description
1 polymer ?
#
loop_
_entity_poly.entity_id
_entity_poly.type
_entity_poly.pdbx_seq_one_letter_code
_entity_poly.pdbx_strand_id
1 'polypeptide(L)'
;YEIAARMARGQGNLIDRMAQGIASIADRFDVVVLDPPPALGAISLSVLRAANALVVPVPPTVMDFSSTAAFLAMLDETIETLADRGLAPSLQFLRFVASKVDENKSMQKELLNLMRTLFGHAIVRTPLKDSAEIDNATARLMTVYELDGPVTSSAVRNRCLAYLDGVNSEIEVDIRSMWPSHLTRLRKEGLA
;
A
#
# COMPACT_ATOMS: atom_id res chain seq x y z
N TYR A 1 -21.67 4.74 -0.48
CA TYR A 1 -22.50 5.08 0.69
C TYR A 1 -23.70 4.17 0.90
N GLU A 2 -24.68 4.08 -0.02
CA GLU A 2 -25.86 3.22 0.17
C GLU A 2 -25.56 1.71 0.17
N ILE A 3 -24.52 1.29 -0.58
CA ILE A 3 -24.12 -0.12 -0.72
C ILE A 3 -23.46 -0.67 0.55
N ALA A 4 -22.54 0.07 1.18
CA ALA A 4 -21.94 -0.34 2.47
C ALA A 4 -23.01 -0.51 3.56
N ALA A 5 -23.94 0.45 3.64
CA ALA A 5 -25.04 0.42 4.60
C ALA A 5 -26.10 -0.65 4.30
N ARG A 6 -26.30 -1.06 3.03
CA ARG A 6 -27.20 -2.16 2.62
C ARG A 6 -26.54 -3.54 2.79
N MET A 7 -25.25 -3.68 2.46
CA MET A 7 -24.51 -4.93 2.63
C MET A 7 -24.34 -5.29 4.10
N ALA A 8 -24.01 -4.31 4.93
CA ALA A 8 -23.90 -4.53 6.36
C ALA A 8 -25.27 -4.77 7.05
N ARG A 9 -26.40 -4.51 6.37
CA ARG A 9 -27.77 -4.77 6.88
C ARG A 9 -28.30 -6.18 6.58
N GLY A 10 -27.67 -6.95 5.68
CA GLY A 10 -28.15 -8.29 5.31
C GLY A 10 -27.07 -9.35 5.03
N GLN A 11 -25.78 -8.98 5.05
CA GLN A 11 -24.68 -9.84 4.60
C GLN A 11 -23.40 -9.65 5.43
N GLY A 12 -23.46 -9.60 6.77
CA GLY A 12 -22.24 -9.64 7.60
C GLY A 12 -21.28 -10.76 7.18
N ASN A 13 -21.86 -11.92 6.80
CA ASN A 13 -21.13 -13.06 6.23
C ASN A 13 -20.35 -12.76 4.93
N LEU A 14 -20.74 -11.80 4.09
CA LEU A 14 -20.03 -11.55 2.82
C LEU A 14 -18.79 -10.68 3.01
N ILE A 15 -18.84 -9.70 3.93
CA ILE A 15 -17.69 -8.83 4.21
C ILE A 15 -16.58 -9.63 4.91
N ASP A 16 -16.94 -10.54 5.81
CA ASP A 16 -15.98 -11.38 6.55
C ASP A 16 -15.45 -12.59 5.76
N ARG A 17 -16.08 -12.97 4.64
CA ARG A 17 -15.70 -14.16 3.86
C ARG A 17 -14.23 -14.16 3.43
N MET A 18 -13.70 -13.01 3.03
CA MET A 18 -12.30 -12.87 2.64
C MET A 18 -11.37 -13.10 3.83
N ALA A 19 -11.70 -12.52 5.00
CA ALA A 19 -10.94 -12.72 6.22
C ALA A 19 -10.93 -14.20 6.65
N GLN A 20 -12.08 -14.88 6.55
CA GLN A 20 -12.18 -16.32 6.81
C GLN A 20 -11.35 -17.15 5.82
N GLY A 21 -11.40 -16.80 4.54
CA GLY A 21 -10.60 -17.46 3.50
C GLY A 21 -9.10 -17.34 3.76
N ILE A 22 -8.62 -16.13 4.05
CA ILE A 22 -7.20 -15.88 4.39
C ILE A 22 -6.80 -16.63 5.66
N ALA A 23 -7.64 -16.61 6.70
CA ALA A 23 -7.38 -17.33 7.94
C ALA A 23 -7.23 -18.84 7.73
N SER A 24 -7.95 -19.42 6.77
CA SER A 24 -7.87 -20.87 6.47
C SER A 24 -6.58 -21.31 5.77
N ILE A 25 -5.77 -20.37 5.28
CA ILE A 25 -4.46 -20.63 4.64
C ILE A 25 -3.30 -19.93 5.37
N ALA A 26 -3.55 -19.40 6.58
CA ALA A 26 -2.58 -18.59 7.31
C ALA A 26 -1.31 -19.37 7.72
N ASP A 27 -1.38 -20.69 7.76
CA ASP A 27 -0.25 -21.59 8.02
C ASP A 27 0.66 -21.80 6.80
N ARG A 28 0.24 -21.34 5.61
CA ARG A 28 0.93 -21.58 4.34
C ARG A 28 1.66 -20.37 3.78
N PHE A 29 1.37 -19.17 4.26
CA PHE A 29 1.91 -17.92 3.74
C PHE A 29 2.22 -16.95 4.87
N ASP A 30 3.41 -16.35 4.85
CA ASP A 30 3.79 -15.29 5.80
C ASP A 30 3.13 -13.94 5.45
N VAL A 31 2.91 -13.70 4.15
CA VAL A 31 2.35 -12.46 3.60
C VAL A 31 1.34 -12.77 2.50
N VAL A 32 0.17 -12.12 2.56
CA VAL A 32 -0.86 -12.16 1.51
C VAL A 32 -1.08 -10.73 1.02
N VAL A 33 -0.81 -10.49 -0.26
CA VAL A 33 -1.04 -9.18 -0.91
C VAL A 33 -2.43 -9.18 -1.53
N LEU A 34 -3.22 -8.15 -1.22
CA LEU A 34 -4.57 -7.96 -1.75
C LEU A 34 -4.60 -6.68 -2.58
N ASP A 35 -4.98 -6.79 -3.86
CA ASP A 35 -5.08 -5.65 -4.79
C ASP A 35 -6.55 -5.46 -5.23
N PRO A 36 -7.35 -4.72 -4.44
CA PRO A 36 -8.74 -4.46 -4.80
C PRO A 36 -8.86 -3.37 -5.87
N PRO A 37 -9.96 -3.33 -6.64
CA PRO A 37 -10.23 -2.21 -7.53
C PRO A 37 -10.37 -0.90 -6.74
N PRO A 38 -10.08 0.26 -7.35
CA PRO A 38 -10.02 1.56 -6.66
C PRO A 38 -11.36 2.02 -6.09
N ALA A 39 -12.49 1.50 -6.58
CA ALA A 39 -13.81 1.84 -6.06
C ALA A 39 -14.06 1.16 -4.71
N LEU A 40 -14.53 1.90 -3.71
CA LEU A 40 -14.87 1.37 -2.37
C LEU A 40 -16.21 0.59 -2.38
N GLY A 41 -16.25 -0.48 -3.16
CA GLY A 41 -17.39 -1.40 -3.30
C GLY A 41 -17.29 -2.61 -2.37
N ALA A 42 -18.17 -3.59 -2.61
CA ALA A 42 -18.27 -4.83 -1.83
C ALA A 42 -16.92 -5.54 -1.60
N ILE A 43 -16.15 -5.72 -2.69
CA ILE A 43 -14.87 -6.42 -2.67
C ILE A 43 -13.85 -5.64 -1.85
N SER A 44 -13.73 -4.33 -2.10
CA SER A 44 -12.77 -3.46 -1.41
C SER A 44 -13.06 -3.36 0.09
N LEU A 45 -14.33 -3.37 0.49
CA LEU A 45 -14.71 -3.45 1.91
C LEU A 45 -14.32 -4.80 2.54
N SER A 46 -14.52 -5.90 1.83
CA SER A 46 -14.11 -7.23 2.30
C SER A 46 -12.59 -7.36 2.39
N VAL A 47 -11.86 -6.74 1.44
CA VAL A 47 -10.39 -6.66 1.48
C VAL A 47 -9.95 -5.83 2.68
N LEU A 48 -10.52 -4.63 2.86
CA LEU A 48 -10.21 -3.76 3.98
C LEU A 48 -10.44 -4.47 5.32
N ARG A 49 -11.58 -5.17 5.46
CA ARG A 49 -11.90 -5.98 6.64
C ARG A 49 -10.87 -7.06 6.94
N ALA A 50 -10.36 -7.71 5.91
CA ALA A 50 -9.40 -8.82 6.01
C ALA A 50 -7.95 -8.35 6.18
N ALA A 51 -7.64 -7.14 5.71
CA ALA A 51 -6.30 -6.56 5.77
C ALA A 51 -5.91 -6.17 7.20
N ASN A 52 -4.63 -6.36 7.51
CA ASN A 52 -3.98 -5.92 8.74
C ASN A 52 -2.96 -4.79 8.51
N ALA A 53 -2.77 -4.37 7.26
CA ALA A 53 -1.90 -3.29 6.85
C ALA A 53 -2.43 -2.69 5.54
N LEU A 54 -2.15 -1.42 5.31
CA LEU A 54 -2.54 -0.72 4.08
C LEU A 54 -1.35 0.05 3.49
N VAL A 55 -1.08 -0.17 2.20
CA VAL A 55 -0.06 0.57 1.45
C VAL A 55 -0.75 1.32 0.31
N VAL A 56 -0.55 2.63 0.24
CA VAL A 56 -1.23 3.52 -0.71
C VAL A 56 -0.19 4.21 -1.59
N PRO A 57 -0.02 3.79 -2.85
CA PRO A 57 0.79 4.51 -3.82
C PRO A 57 0.10 5.82 -4.22
N VAL A 58 0.82 6.94 -4.11
CA VAL A 58 0.29 8.27 -4.43
C VAL A 58 1.30 9.02 -5.29
N PRO A 59 0.99 9.31 -6.56
CA PRO A 59 1.81 10.19 -7.36
C PRO A 59 1.85 11.61 -6.78
N PRO A 60 2.98 12.33 -6.82
CA PRO A 60 3.08 13.69 -6.30
C PRO A 60 2.49 14.70 -7.30
N THR A 61 1.21 14.56 -7.63
CA THR A 61 0.44 15.56 -8.39
C THR A 61 -0.70 16.14 -7.55
N VAL A 62 -1.11 17.39 -7.82
CA VAL A 62 -2.20 18.05 -7.07
C VAL A 62 -3.51 17.27 -7.16
N MET A 63 -3.79 16.69 -8.32
CA MET A 63 -4.99 15.87 -8.55
C MET A 63 -4.93 14.61 -7.69
N ASP A 64 -3.83 13.85 -7.77
CA ASP A 64 -3.67 12.60 -7.01
C ASP A 64 -3.65 12.85 -5.50
N PHE A 65 -3.02 13.94 -5.05
CA PHE A 65 -3.01 14.34 -3.65
C PHE A 65 -4.44 14.64 -3.13
N SER A 66 -5.21 15.41 -3.89
CA SER A 66 -6.60 15.75 -3.54
C SER A 66 -7.50 14.51 -3.55
N SER A 67 -7.35 13.64 -4.55
CA SER A 67 -8.07 12.37 -4.65
C SER A 67 -7.73 11.43 -3.50
N THR A 68 -6.46 11.38 -3.08
CA THR A 68 -6.03 10.60 -1.92
C THR A 68 -6.65 11.13 -0.63
N ALA A 69 -6.67 12.45 -0.43
CA ALA A 69 -7.32 13.05 0.74
C ALA A 69 -8.82 12.69 0.81
N ALA A 70 -9.53 12.76 -0.32
CA ALA A 70 -10.93 12.34 -0.40
C ALA A 70 -11.10 10.83 -0.14
N PHE A 71 -10.21 10.00 -0.66
CA PHE A 71 -10.20 8.56 -0.38
C PHE A 71 -10.03 8.28 1.11
N LEU A 72 -9.09 8.95 1.79
CA LEU A 72 -8.86 8.78 3.22
C LEU A 72 -10.06 9.20 4.07
N ALA A 73 -10.73 10.31 3.70
CA ALA A 73 -11.97 10.71 4.36
C ALA A 73 -13.08 9.66 4.21
N MET A 74 -13.26 9.11 2.99
CA MET A 74 -14.22 8.02 2.76
C MET A 74 -13.84 6.74 3.51
N LEU A 75 -12.54 6.44 3.61
CA LEU A 75 -12.03 5.29 4.35
C LEU A 75 -12.34 5.42 5.84
N ASP A 76 -12.11 6.59 6.42
CA ASP A 76 -12.37 6.90 7.83
C ASP A 76 -13.86 6.70 8.17
N GLU A 77 -14.76 7.34 7.42
CA GLU A 77 -16.22 7.17 7.60
C GLU A 77 -16.67 5.70 7.44
N THR A 78 -16.00 4.96 6.55
CA THR A 78 -16.28 3.53 6.35
C THR A 78 -15.82 2.70 7.53
N ILE A 79 -14.63 2.98 8.09
CA ILE A 79 -14.10 2.31 9.27
C ILE A 79 -15.01 2.57 10.48
N GLU A 80 -15.45 3.81 10.68
CA GLU A 80 -16.42 4.17 11.73
C GLU A 80 -17.72 3.38 11.58
N THR A 81 -18.30 3.34 10.37
CA THR A 81 -19.53 2.59 10.08
C THR A 81 -19.38 1.08 10.34
N LEU A 82 -18.18 0.53 10.09
CA LEU A 82 -17.86 -0.88 10.36
C LEU A 82 -17.62 -1.12 11.87
N ALA A 83 -17.02 -0.16 12.57
CA ALA A 83 -16.78 -0.21 14.01
C ALA A 83 -18.07 -0.34 14.81
N ASP A 84 -19.12 0.41 14.43
CA ASP A 84 -20.47 0.32 15.01
C ASP A 84 -21.07 -1.09 14.97
N ARG A 85 -20.53 -1.97 14.11
CA ARG A 85 -21.00 -3.34 13.90
C ARG A 85 -20.00 -4.39 14.34
N GLY A 86 -18.88 -4.00 14.97
CA GLY A 86 -17.80 -4.91 15.35
C GLY A 86 -17.03 -5.48 14.17
N LEU A 87 -17.07 -4.81 13.00
CA LEU A 87 -16.44 -5.23 11.75
C LEU A 87 -15.29 -4.28 11.34
N ALA A 88 -14.81 -3.43 12.25
CA ALA A 88 -13.70 -2.54 11.94
C ALA A 88 -12.43 -3.35 11.57
N PRO A 89 -11.67 -2.90 10.56
CA PRO A 89 -10.37 -3.48 10.27
C PRO A 89 -9.37 -3.19 11.40
N SER A 90 -8.42 -4.09 11.60
CA SER A 90 -7.32 -3.90 12.56
C SER A 90 -6.03 -3.64 11.79
N LEU A 91 -5.88 -2.40 11.33
CA LEU A 91 -4.67 -1.97 10.60
C LEU A 91 -3.55 -1.68 11.60
N GLN A 92 -2.45 -2.43 11.50
CA GLN A 92 -1.24 -2.22 12.29
C GLN A 92 -0.37 -1.09 11.75
N PHE A 93 -0.40 -0.90 10.43
CA PHE A 93 0.23 0.27 9.80
C PHE A 93 -0.49 0.71 8.53
N LEU A 94 -0.29 1.99 8.22
CA LEU A 94 -0.65 2.63 6.95
C LEU A 94 0.62 3.27 6.38
N ARG A 95 0.97 2.92 5.14
CA ARG A 95 2.10 3.52 4.43
C ARG A 95 1.68 4.20 3.15
N PHE A 96 2.12 5.43 2.94
CA PHE A 96 2.06 6.12 1.65
C PHE A 96 3.37 5.91 0.89
N VAL A 97 3.29 5.60 -0.39
CA VAL A 97 4.44 5.49 -1.28
C VAL A 97 4.32 6.57 -2.33
N ALA A 98 5.25 7.55 -2.33
CA ALA A 98 5.32 8.51 -3.42
C ALA A 98 5.70 7.78 -4.71
N SER A 99 4.75 7.58 -5.61
CA SER A 99 4.93 6.78 -6.84
C SER A 99 5.12 7.67 -8.06
N LYS A 100 5.73 7.13 -9.13
CA LYS A 100 5.94 7.83 -10.40
C LYS A 100 6.57 9.22 -10.23
N VAL A 101 7.52 9.33 -9.30
CA VAL A 101 8.16 10.62 -8.97
C VAL A 101 9.12 11.02 -10.09
N ASP A 102 8.92 12.22 -10.63
CA ASP A 102 9.80 12.90 -11.57
C ASP A 102 10.47 14.09 -10.86
N GLU A 103 11.71 13.88 -10.42
CA GLU A 103 12.48 14.91 -9.72
C GLU A 103 12.88 16.10 -10.62
N ASN A 104 12.72 16.01 -11.93
CA ASN A 104 13.01 17.15 -12.80
C ASN A 104 11.91 18.22 -12.71
N LYS A 105 10.73 17.86 -12.19
CA LYS A 105 9.60 18.77 -12.01
C LYS A 105 9.65 19.41 -10.63
N SER A 106 9.89 20.72 -10.59
CA SER A 106 9.90 21.51 -9.34
C SER A 106 8.61 21.36 -8.53
N MET A 107 7.46 21.37 -9.21
CA MET A 107 6.15 21.21 -8.57
C MET A 107 6.00 19.85 -7.86
N GLN A 108 6.51 18.76 -8.46
CA GLN A 108 6.46 17.45 -7.81
C GLN A 108 7.38 17.39 -6.58
N LYS A 109 8.54 18.05 -6.63
CA LYS A 109 9.45 18.17 -5.47
C LYS A 109 8.79 18.93 -4.32
N GLU A 110 8.14 20.05 -4.61
CA GLU A 110 7.39 20.83 -3.62
C GLU A 110 6.26 20.01 -3.00
N LEU A 111 5.48 19.31 -3.83
CA LEU A 111 4.38 18.49 -3.34
C LEU A 111 4.86 17.29 -2.53
N LEU A 112 5.95 16.64 -2.93
CA LEU A 112 6.56 15.56 -2.15
C LEU A 112 6.99 16.04 -0.75
N ASN A 113 7.54 17.25 -0.64
CA ASN A 113 7.88 17.85 0.64
C ASN A 113 6.64 18.16 1.49
N LEU A 114 5.56 18.64 0.86
CA LEU A 114 4.27 18.81 1.54
C LEU A 114 3.72 17.48 2.04
N MET A 115 3.72 16.43 1.21
CA MET A 115 3.29 15.08 1.58
C MET A 115 4.10 14.55 2.76
N ARG A 116 5.43 14.74 2.78
CA ARG A 116 6.29 14.38 3.91
C ARG A 116 5.94 15.14 5.19
N THR A 117 5.58 16.41 5.07
CA THR A 117 5.16 17.23 6.22
C THR A 117 3.82 16.76 6.77
N LEU A 118 2.87 16.40 5.91
CA LEU A 118 1.51 16.01 6.30
C LEU A 118 1.41 14.56 6.77
N PHE A 119 2.03 13.62 6.04
CA PHE A 119 1.97 12.19 6.36
C PHE A 119 3.04 11.77 7.36
N GLY A 120 4.09 12.57 7.55
CA GLY A 120 5.13 12.33 8.56
C GLY A 120 5.74 10.93 8.43
N HIS A 121 5.65 10.14 9.50
CA HIS A 121 6.17 8.77 9.51
C HIS A 121 5.33 7.78 8.69
N ALA A 122 4.12 8.13 8.25
CA ALA A 122 3.30 7.26 7.41
C ALA A 122 3.77 7.24 5.95
N ILE A 123 4.56 8.21 5.46
CA ILE A 123 5.14 8.12 4.12
C ILE A 123 6.49 7.38 4.13
N VAL A 124 6.69 6.49 3.16
CA VAL A 124 7.98 5.84 2.91
C VAL A 124 9.03 6.89 2.52
N ARG A 125 10.25 6.77 3.05
CA ARG A 125 11.29 7.80 2.82
C ARG A 125 11.77 7.77 1.38
N THR A 126 11.98 6.57 0.84
CA THR A 126 12.40 6.33 -0.53
C THR A 126 11.24 6.62 -1.50
N PRO A 127 11.35 7.61 -2.41
CA PRO A 127 10.36 7.80 -3.46
C PRO A 127 10.54 6.74 -4.56
N LEU A 128 9.43 6.22 -5.09
CA LEU A 128 9.47 5.38 -6.29
C LEU A 128 9.46 6.28 -7.52
N LYS A 129 10.63 6.40 -8.16
CA LYS A 129 10.79 7.23 -9.36
C LYS A 129 10.11 6.64 -10.57
N ASP A 130 9.72 7.53 -11.46
CA ASP A 130 9.36 7.16 -12.82
C ASP A 130 10.57 6.57 -13.55
N SER A 131 10.37 5.46 -14.25
CA SER A 131 11.45 4.69 -14.86
C SER A 131 10.97 3.95 -16.10
N ALA A 132 11.67 4.19 -17.22
CA ALA A 132 11.42 3.46 -18.45
C ALA A 132 11.62 1.94 -18.29
N GLU A 133 12.40 1.48 -17.32
CA GLU A 133 12.54 0.05 -17.05
C GLU A 133 11.23 -0.56 -16.51
N ILE A 134 10.46 0.20 -15.71
CA ILE A 134 9.14 -0.20 -15.22
C ILE A 134 8.15 -0.26 -16.39
N ASP A 135 8.15 0.75 -17.27
CA ASP A 135 7.28 0.76 -18.46
C ASP A 135 7.56 -0.45 -19.36
N ASN A 136 8.83 -0.76 -19.59
CA ASN A 136 9.25 -1.91 -20.41
C ASN A 136 8.87 -3.26 -19.77
N ALA A 137 9.03 -3.39 -18.45
CA ALA A 137 8.59 -4.59 -17.73
C ALA A 137 7.06 -4.75 -17.80
N THR A 138 6.33 -3.65 -17.59
CA THR A 138 4.86 -3.61 -17.65
C THR A 138 4.34 -3.99 -19.03
N ALA A 139 4.97 -3.51 -20.11
CA ALA A 139 4.62 -3.87 -21.49
C ALA A 139 4.76 -5.39 -21.78
N ARG A 140 5.54 -6.10 -20.97
CA ARG A 140 5.74 -7.55 -21.03
C ARG A 140 4.95 -8.32 -19.96
N LEU A 141 4.11 -7.63 -19.19
CA LEU A 141 3.32 -8.19 -18.09
C LEU A 141 4.16 -8.90 -17.02
N MET A 142 5.32 -8.31 -16.69
CA MET A 142 6.25 -8.83 -15.70
C MET A 142 6.79 -7.68 -14.84
N THR A 143 7.43 -8.03 -13.73
CA THR A 143 8.14 -7.08 -12.87
C THR A 143 9.55 -6.81 -13.39
N VAL A 144 10.17 -5.73 -12.93
CA VAL A 144 11.58 -5.42 -13.24
C VAL A 144 12.52 -6.52 -12.72
N TYR A 145 12.13 -7.24 -11.65
CA TYR A 145 12.89 -8.34 -11.08
C TYR A 145 12.96 -9.56 -11.98
N GLU A 146 11.93 -9.79 -12.79
CA GLU A 146 11.83 -10.96 -13.66
C GLU A 146 12.54 -10.77 -15.00
N LEU A 147 12.97 -9.55 -15.33
CA LEU A 147 13.65 -9.27 -16.59
C LEU A 147 15.03 -9.96 -16.62
N ASP A 148 15.34 -10.72 -17.68
CA ASP A 148 16.62 -11.42 -17.85
C ASP A 148 17.84 -10.47 -17.89
N GLY A 149 17.63 -9.22 -18.26
CA GLY A 149 18.67 -8.20 -18.36
C GLY A 149 18.08 -6.80 -18.55
N PRO A 150 18.92 -5.75 -18.52
CA PRO A 150 18.45 -4.39 -18.75
C PRO A 150 17.82 -4.27 -20.14
N VAL A 151 16.57 -3.82 -20.21
CA VAL A 151 15.89 -3.52 -21.48
C VAL A 151 16.35 -2.17 -22.02
N THR A 152 16.60 -1.21 -21.12
CA THR A 152 17.16 0.09 -21.47
C THR A 152 18.69 0.08 -21.38
N SER A 153 19.24 0.41 -20.21
CA SER A 153 20.67 0.34 -19.90
C SER A 153 20.88 -0.20 -18.49
N SER A 154 22.02 -0.84 -18.22
CA SER A 154 22.35 -1.34 -16.88
C SER A 154 22.27 -0.25 -15.81
N ALA A 155 22.67 0.98 -16.14
CA ALA A 155 22.59 2.10 -15.21
C ALA A 155 21.15 2.50 -14.87
N VAL A 156 20.24 2.51 -15.85
CA VAL A 156 18.81 2.79 -15.62
C VAL A 156 18.17 1.68 -14.81
N ARG A 157 18.42 0.41 -15.16
CA ARG A 157 17.92 -0.74 -14.40
C ARG A 157 18.40 -0.75 -12.96
N ASN A 158 19.71 -0.56 -12.73
CA ASN A 158 20.27 -0.58 -11.37
C ASN A 158 19.68 0.55 -10.50
N ARG A 159 19.48 1.75 -11.07
CA ARG A 159 18.79 2.83 -10.36
C ARG A 159 17.34 2.48 -10.07
N CYS A 160 16.64 1.89 -11.04
CA CYS A 160 15.25 1.47 -10.87
C CYS A 160 15.09 0.42 -9.75
N LEU A 161 15.94 -0.61 -9.76
CA LEU A 161 15.98 -1.63 -8.71
C LEU A 161 16.32 -1.00 -7.36
N ALA A 162 17.29 -0.07 -7.28
CA ALA A 162 17.59 0.60 -6.01
C ALA A 162 16.39 1.35 -5.40
N TYR A 163 15.53 1.97 -6.22
CA TYR A 163 14.30 2.59 -5.71
C TYR A 163 13.25 1.56 -5.28
N LEU A 164 13.05 0.50 -6.07
CA LEU A 164 12.12 -0.58 -5.75
C LEU A 164 12.53 -1.30 -4.46
N ASP A 165 13.80 -1.68 -4.35
CA ASP A 165 14.39 -2.34 -3.18
C ASP A 165 14.32 -1.43 -1.94
N GLY A 166 14.56 -0.12 -2.10
CA GLY A 166 14.47 0.83 -1.00
C GLY A 166 13.04 0.93 -0.44
N VAL A 167 12.03 1.06 -1.32
CA VAL A 167 10.62 1.06 -0.90
C VAL A 167 10.24 -0.28 -0.25
N ASN A 168 10.58 -1.40 -0.91
CA ASN A 168 10.24 -2.73 -0.44
C ASN A 168 10.89 -3.06 0.90
N SER A 169 12.14 -2.64 1.13
CA SER A 169 12.85 -2.86 2.39
C SER A 169 12.20 -2.11 3.55
N GLU A 170 11.72 -0.89 3.33
CA GLU A 170 10.99 -0.13 4.35
C GLU A 170 9.67 -0.83 4.73
N ILE A 171 8.91 -1.29 3.72
CA ILE A 171 7.66 -2.04 3.94
C ILE A 171 7.94 -3.41 4.61
N GLU A 172 9.01 -4.10 4.23
CA GLU A 172 9.40 -5.38 4.83
C GLU A 172 9.71 -5.23 6.33
N VAL A 173 10.35 -4.12 6.73
CA VAL A 173 10.58 -3.80 8.15
C VAL A 173 9.26 -3.63 8.89
N ASP A 174 8.28 -2.92 8.31
CA ASP A 174 6.97 -2.76 8.92
C ASP A 174 6.24 -4.10 9.09
N ILE A 175 6.22 -4.92 8.03
CA ILE A 175 5.63 -6.27 8.06
C ILE A 175 6.27 -7.10 9.16
N ARG A 176 7.61 -7.15 9.20
CA ARG A 176 8.34 -7.95 10.20
C ARG A 176 8.15 -7.42 11.62
N SER A 177 7.89 -6.12 11.79
CA SER A 177 7.59 -5.54 13.10
C SER A 177 6.27 -6.04 13.68
N MET A 178 5.37 -6.55 12.84
CA MET A 178 4.11 -7.18 13.25
C MET A 178 4.32 -8.62 13.76
N TRP A 179 5.47 -9.24 13.49
CA TRP A 179 5.77 -10.61 13.93
C TRP A 179 6.46 -10.60 15.30
N PRO A 180 5.84 -11.16 16.36
CA PRO A 180 6.42 -11.13 17.70
C PRO A 180 7.83 -11.74 17.78
N SER A 181 8.12 -12.74 16.95
CA SER A 181 9.44 -13.40 16.85
C SER A 181 10.55 -12.47 16.33
N HIS A 182 10.21 -11.41 15.59
CA HIS A 182 11.18 -10.52 14.96
C HIS A 182 11.41 -9.23 15.76
N LEU A 183 10.44 -8.84 16.60
CA LEU A 183 10.43 -7.55 17.30
C LEU A 183 11.68 -7.30 18.14
N THR A 184 12.16 -8.30 18.89
CA THR A 184 13.37 -8.16 19.73
C THR A 184 14.62 -7.87 18.89
N ARG A 185 14.72 -8.48 17.70
CA ARG A 185 15.87 -8.27 16.82
C ARG A 185 15.80 -6.89 16.14
N LEU A 186 14.64 -6.51 15.63
CA LEU A 186 14.44 -5.20 14.99
C LEU A 186 14.70 -4.03 15.96
N ARG A 187 14.28 -4.16 17.23
CA ARG A 187 14.58 -3.17 18.27
C ARG A 187 16.09 -3.03 18.54
N LYS A 188 16.85 -4.13 18.53
CA LYS A 188 18.31 -4.09 18.66
C LYS A 188 18.99 -3.42 17.47
N GLU A 189 18.41 -3.57 16.28
CA GLU A 189 18.87 -2.95 15.04
C GLU A 189 18.41 -1.47 14.90
N GLY A 190 17.57 -0.97 15.80
CA GLY A 190 17.03 0.39 15.77
C GLY A 190 15.99 0.63 14.68
N LEU A 191 15.35 -0.45 14.20
CA LEU A 191 14.39 -0.43 13.09
C LEU A 191 12.93 -0.46 13.54
N ALA A 192 12.66 -0.78 14.81
CA ALA A 192 11.33 -0.86 15.43
C ALA A 192 11.32 -0.32 16.86
#